data_AF-A0A651FF14-F1
#
_entry.id   AF-A0A651FF14-F1
#
_cell.length_a   1.000
_cell.length_b   1.000
_cell.length_c   1.000
_cell.angle_alpha   90.00
_cell.angle_beta   90.00
_cell.angle_gamma   90.00
#
_symmetry.space_group_name_H-M   'P 1'
#
loop_
_entity.id
_entity.type
_entity.pdbx_description
1 polymer ?
#
loop_
_entity_poly.entity_id
_entity_poly.type
_entity_poly.pdbx_seq_one_letter_code
_entity_poly.pdbx_strand_id
1 'polypeptide(L)'
;MIKKFLTKLRYMLFRRSDSEIVDSQPMQDTGITPPKGINGVLDAEVALLFDAAATTVLTVECEFDDMPAWIEGDPSTGSIYIVQTGGAVAKLRLKLPPKEMERWTNLKRIALVSNIGREKLMQNVAFTLQTR
;
A
#
# COMPACT_ATOMS: atom_id res chain seq x y z
N MET A 1 22.51 24.32 24.83
CA MET A 1 22.24 24.96 23.52
C MET A 1 23.08 24.41 22.35
N ILE A 2 24.23 23.76 22.59
CA ILE A 2 25.17 23.24 21.57
C ILE A 2 24.68 22.00 20.79
N LYS A 3 23.79 21.17 21.35
CA LYS A 3 23.32 19.94 20.69
C LYS A 3 22.52 20.20 19.40
N LYS A 4 21.71 21.26 19.34
CA LYS A 4 20.92 21.62 18.15
C LYS A 4 21.79 22.10 16.97
N PHE A 5 22.94 22.71 17.28
CA PHE A 5 23.90 23.18 16.27
C PHE A 5 24.61 22.01 15.59
N LEU A 6 25.03 21.01 16.37
CA LEU A 6 25.68 19.79 15.85
C LEU A 6 24.71 18.94 15.00
N THR A 7 23.43 18.90 15.35
CA THR A 7 22.40 18.22 14.54
C THR A 7 22.18 18.93 13.20
N LYS A 8 22.16 20.27 13.19
CA LYS A 8 22.09 21.06 11.94
C LYS A 8 23.33 20.88 11.06
N LEU A 9 24.52 20.87 11.66
CA LEU A 9 25.78 20.70 10.94
C LEU A 9 25.88 19.31 10.28
N ARG A 10 25.38 18.27 10.96
CA ARG A 10 25.30 16.91 10.42
C ARG A 10 24.30 16.78 9.27
N TYR A 11 23.17 17.50 9.34
CA TYR A 11 22.19 17.60 8.23
C TYR A 11 22.76 18.34 7.02
N MET A 12 23.65 19.31 7.23
CA MET A 12 24.25 20.10 6.17
C MET A 12 25.37 19.35 5.44
N LEU A 13 26.18 18.56 6.17
CA LEU A 13 27.29 17.79 5.61
C LEU A 13 26.85 16.53 4.85
N PHE A 14 25.66 15.99 5.12
CA PHE A 14 25.11 14.84 4.39
C PHE A 14 24.30 15.22 3.14
N ARG A 15 24.13 16.51 2.85
CA ARG A 15 23.45 16.99 1.65
C ARG A 15 24.47 17.29 0.56
N ARG A 16 25.21 16.24 0.14
CA ARG A 16 26.05 16.30 -1.05
C ARG A 16 25.20 15.91 -2.25
N SER A 17 25.23 16.81 -3.22
CA SER A 17 24.54 16.83 -4.49
C SER A 17 24.63 15.54 -5.29
N ASP A 18 23.47 15.06 -5.74
CA ASP A 18 23.29 14.60 -7.12
C ASP A 18 22.38 15.62 -7.80
N SER A 19 22.98 16.76 -8.14
CA SER A 19 22.39 17.69 -9.11
C SER A 19 22.85 17.23 -10.49
N GLU A 20 22.23 16.18 -11.02
CA GLU A 20 22.20 16.01 -12.47
C GLU A 20 21.25 17.08 -13.02
N ILE A 21 21.84 18.02 -13.75
CA ILE A 21 21.14 18.95 -14.61
C ILE A 21 20.48 18.11 -15.70
N VAL A 22 19.24 17.70 -15.48
CA VAL A 22 18.38 17.22 -16.56
C VAL A 22 17.66 18.44 -17.09
N ASP A 23 18.10 18.84 -18.27
CA ASP A 23 17.48 19.78 -19.18
C ASP A 23 15.95 19.73 -19.03
N SER A 24 15.35 20.83 -18.60
CA SER A 24 13.91 20.93 -18.41
C SER A 24 13.25 21.00 -19.77
N GLN A 25 13.17 19.86 -20.46
CA GLN A 25 12.25 19.71 -21.58
C GLN A 25 10.83 19.95 -21.04
N PRO A 26 10.00 20.75 -21.74
CA PRO A 26 8.62 20.93 -21.34
C PRO A 26 7.97 19.56 -21.27
N MET A 27 7.44 19.24 -20.08
CA MET A 27 6.66 18.03 -19.83
C MET A 27 5.61 17.94 -20.94
N GLN A 28 5.77 16.99 -21.85
CA GLN A 28 4.73 16.66 -22.79
C GLN A 28 3.56 16.15 -21.97
N ASP A 29 2.46 16.92 -21.98
CA ASP A 29 1.18 16.47 -21.49
C ASP A 29 0.76 15.27 -22.35
N THR A 30 1.04 14.07 -21.85
CA THR A 30 0.70 12.81 -22.53
C THR A 30 -0.81 12.52 -22.44
N GLY A 31 -1.60 13.38 -21.79
CA GLY A 31 -3.03 13.14 -21.53
C GLY A 31 -3.29 11.99 -20.56
N ILE A 32 -2.24 11.40 -19.96
CA ILE A 32 -2.36 10.31 -19.00
C ILE A 32 -2.59 10.93 -17.62
N THR A 33 -3.84 10.92 -17.17
CA THR A 33 -4.17 11.35 -15.81
C THR A 33 -3.51 10.37 -14.82
N PRO A 34 -2.76 10.85 -13.80
CA PRO A 34 -2.15 9.97 -12.83
C PRO A 34 -3.22 9.17 -12.07
N PRO A 35 -2.93 7.93 -11.66
CA PRO A 35 -3.86 7.12 -10.88
C PRO A 35 -4.30 7.89 -9.63
N LYS A 36 -5.59 7.87 -9.34
CA LYS A 36 -6.13 8.49 -8.12
C LYS A 36 -6.01 7.51 -6.95
N GLY A 37 -5.44 7.98 -5.84
CA GLY A 37 -5.28 7.21 -4.60
C GLY A 37 -3.82 6.99 -4.19
N ILE A 38 -3.61 6.06 -3.27
CA ILE A 38 -2.27 5.76 -2.73
C ILE A 38 -1.53 4.81 -3.66
N ASN A 39 -0.34 5.20 -4.12
CA ASN A 39 0.48 4.36 -4.99
C ASN A 39 1.83 4.03 -4.33
N GLY A 40 2.21 2.76 -4.32
CA GLY A 40 3.45 2.27 -3.71
C GLY A 40 3.26 1.71 -2.29
N VAL A 41 4.32 1.71 -1.49
CA VAL A 41 4.32 1.09 -0.16
C VAL A 41 3.46 1.91 0.80
N LEU A 42 2.44 1.28 1.38
CA LEU A 42 1.60 1.85 2.41
C LEU A 42 2.25 1.69 3.79
N ASP A 43 2.51 2.81 4.45
CA ASP A 43 2.99 2.86 5.83
C ASP A 43 1.79 3.01 6.77
N ALA A 44 1.14 1.89 7.07
CA ALA A 44 0.00 1.81 7.97
C ALA A 44 0.12 0.58 8.87
N GLU A 45 -0.54 0.62 10.02
CA GLU A 45 -0.74 -0.58 10.82
C GLU A 45 -1.72 -1.51 10.09
N VAL A 46 -1.33 -2.78 9.98
CA VAL A 46 -2.09 -3.79 9.24
C VAL A 46 -2.17 -5.05 10.10
N ALA A 47 -3.37 -5.60 10.24
CA ALA A 47 -3.58 -6.92 10.83
C ALA A 47 -4.45 -7.79 9.92
N LEU A 48 -4.15 -9.08 9.94
CA LEU A 48 -4.83 -10.08 9.13
C LEU A 48 -5.29 -11.22 10.03
N LEU A 49 -6.57 -11.55 9.92
CA LEU A 49 -7.22 -12.57 10.73
C LEU A 49 -7.87 -13.61 9.80
N PHE A 50 -7.73 -14.86 10.19
CA PHE A 50 -8.39 -16.00 9.56
C PHE A 50 -9.40 -16.56 10.54
N ASP A 51 -10.68 -16.56 10.14
CA ASP A 51 -11.73 -17.21 10.89
C ASP A 51 -11.79 -18.71 10.55
N ALA A 52 -12.27 -19.50 11.50
CA ALA A 52 -12.55 -20.92 11.34
C ALA A 52 -13.65 -21.17 10.28
N ALA A 53 -14.60 -20.24 10.12
CA ALA A 53 -15.64 -20.29 9.10
C ALA A 53 -15.20 -19.80 7.71
N ALA A 54 -13.89 -19.86 7.41
CA ALA A 54 -13.27 -19.49 6.14
C ALA A 54 -13.36 -17.99 5.74
N THR A 55 -13.80 -17.12 6.65
CA THR A 55 -13.73 -15.67 6.43
C THR A 55 -12.31 -15.18 6.68
N THR A 56 -11.77 -14.36 5.76
CA THR A 56 -10.51 -13.65 5.97
C THR A 56 -10.81 -12.18 6.16
N VAL A 57 -10.24 -11.58 7.21
CA VAL A 57 -10.39 -10.15 7.53
C VAL A 57 -9.02 -9.49 7.43
N LEU A 58 -8.93 -8.44 6.65
CA LEU A 58 -7.76 -7.56 6.57
C LEU A 58 -8.15 -6.20 7.14
N THR A 59 -7.43 -5.76 8.16
CA THR A 59 -7.60 -4.44 8.76
C THR A 59 -6.40 -3.57 8.38
N VAL A 60 -6.66 -2.32 8.00
CA VAL A 60 -5.65 -1.33 7.62
C VAL A 60 -6.01 -0.01 8.27
N GLU A 61 -5.12 0.53 9.10
CA GLU A 61 -5.27 1.86 9.72
C GLU A 61 -4.95 2.97 8.72
N CYS A 62 -5.80 3.10 7.70
CA CYS A 62 -5.67 4.09 6.63
C CYS A 62 -7.04 4.55 6.15
N GLU A 63 -7.18 5.84 5.90
CA GLU A 63 -8.29 6.41 5.12
C GLU A 63 -7.81 6.56 3.67
N PHE A 64 -8.52 5.96 2.73
CA PHE A 64 -8.12 5.98 1.32
C PHE A 64 -8.78 7.16 0.59
N ASP A 65 -7.98 7.93 -0.16
CA ASP A 65 -8.48 9.01 -1.03
C ASP A 65 -9.33 8.49 -2.20
N ASP A 66 -9.17 7.20 -2.52
CA ASP A 66 -9.95 6.51 -3.53
C ASP A 66 -10.41 5.13 -3.06
N MET A 67 -11.58 4.69 -3.52
CA MET A 67 -12.23 3.51 -2.97
C MET A 67 -11.43 2.23 -3.30
N PRO A 68 -11.08 1.41 -2.29
CA PRO A 68 -10.56 0.07 -2.53
C PRO A 68 -11.53 -0.76 -3.38
N ALA A 69 -11.01 -1.38 -4.44
CA ALA A 69 -11.80 -2.15 -5.40
C ALA A 69 -11.59 -3.67 -5.21
N TRP A 70 -10.33 -4.11 -5.16
CA TRP A 70 -9.97 -5.50 -4.86
C TRP A 70 -8.60 -5.60 -4.19
N ILE A 71 -8.28 -6.81 -3.73
CA ILE A 71 -7.00 -7.13 -3.11
C ILE A 71 -6.30 -8.20 -3.93
N GLU A 72 -5.01 -8.01 -4.15
CA GLU A 72 -4.16 -8.95 -4.84
C GLU A 72 -3.11 -9.53 -3.88
N GLY A 73 -2.91 -10.84 -3.95
CA GLY A 73 -1.78 -11.51 -3.32
C GLY A 73 -0.75 -11.93 -4.38
N ASP A 74 0.52 -11.67 -4.11
CA ASP A 74 1.62 -12.28 -4.85
C ASP A 74 2.20 -13.44 -4.02
N PRO A 75 1.88 -14.70 -4.35
CA PRO A 75 2.34 -15.85 -3.58
C PRO A 75 3.87 -16.05 -3.68
N SER A 76 4.52 -15.52 -4.70
CA SER A 76 5.98 -15.65 -4.90
C SER A 76 6.78 -14.78 -3.94
N THR A 77 6.28 -13.59 -3.61
CA THR A 77 6.92 -12.66 -2.68
C THR A 77 6.24 -12.61 -1.31
N GLY A 78 5.04 -13.18 -1.22
CA GLY A 78 4.11 -13.01 -0.12
C GLY A 78 3.55 -11.60 -0.02
N SER A 79 3.68 -10.74 -1.04
CA SER A 79 3.19 -9.36 -0.96
C SER A 79 1.66 -9.31 -1.07
N ILE A 80 1.05 -8.32 -0.42
CA ILE A 80 -0.38 -8.03 -0.52
C ILE A 80 -0.53 -6.61 -1.07
N TYR A 81 -1.46 -6.43 -2.00
CA TYR A 81 -1.74 -5.15 -2.65
C TYR A 81 -3.23 -4.83 -2.53
N ILE A 82 -3.55 -3.57 -2.27
CA ILE A 82 -4.90 -3.03 -2.33
C ILE A 82 -4.97 -2.20 -3.61
N VAL A 83 -5.83 -2.63 -4.53
CA VAL A 83 -6.06 -1.89 -5.78
C VAL A 83 -7.28 -1.01 -5.61
N GLN A 84 -7.12 0.27 -5.97
CA GLN A 84 -8.15 1.30 -5.86
C GLN A 84 -8.85 1.51 -7.21
N THR A 85 -10.07 2.03 -7.16
CA THR A 85 -10.94 2.22 -8.35
C THR A 85 -10.29 3.09 -9.43
N GLY A 86 -9.54 4.11 -9.03
CA GLY A 86 -8.76 5.02 -9.88
C GLY A 86 -7.43 4.45 -10.37
N GLY A 87 -7.18 3.15 -10.16
CA GLY A 87 -6.01 2.43 -10.65
C GLY A 87 -4.77 2.51 -9.78
N ALA A 88 -4.80 3.26 -8.67
CA ALA A 88 -3.67 3.33 -7.74
C ALA A 88 -3.52 2.02 -6.95
N VAL A 89 -2.29 1.59 -6.70
CA VAL A 89 -2.00 0.32 -6.03
C VAL A 89 -1.16 0.55 -4.77
N ALA A 90 -1.75 0.22 -3.62
CA ALA A 90 -1.09 0.31 -2.32
C ALA A 90 -0.52 -1.06 -1.91
N LYS A 91 0.79 -1.16 -1.78
CA LYS A 91 1.49 -2.36 -1.30
C LYS A 91 1.58 -2.36 0.22
N LEU A 92 1.07 -3.40 0.86
CA LEU A 92 1.13 -3.53 2.32
C LEU A 92 2.51 -4.00 2.78
N ARG A 93 2.92 -3.58 3.98
CA ARG A 93 4.11 -4.11 4.67
C ARG A 93 3.87 -5.46 5.35
N LEU A 94 2.64 -5.98 5.30
CA LEU A 94 2.30 -7.32 5.72
C LEU A 94 2.63 -8.34 4.62
N LYS A 95 3.14 -9.50 5.01
CA LYS A 95 3.32 -10.64 4.11
C LYS A 95 2.27 -11.73 4.32
N LEU A 96 1.82 -12.33 3.23
CA LEU A 96 1.05 -13.57 3.21
C LEU A 96 1.79 -14.65 4.01
N PRO A 97 1.18 -15.17 5.09
CA PRO A 97 1.81 -16.24 5.86
C PRO A 97 1.89 -17.52 5.03
N PRO A 98 3.08 -18.14 4.84
CA PRO A 98 3.23 -19.34 4.02
C PRO A 98 2.37 -20.52 4.49
N LYS A 99 2.18 -20.64 5.82
CA LYS A 99 1.36 -21.69 6.44
C LYS A 99 -0.13 -21.62 6.07
N GLU A 100 -0.60 -20.47 5.59
CA GLU A 100 -2.00 -20.27 5.21
C GLU A 100 -2.19 -20.31 3.68
N MET A 101 -1.16 -20.65 2.90
CA MET A 101 -1.16 -20.52 1.43
C MET A 101 -2.32 -21.26 0.77
N GLU A 102 -2.69 -22.43 1.28
CA GLU A 102 -3.85 -23.19 0.79
C GLU A 102 -5.17 -22.41 0.94
N ARG A 103 -5.33 -21.68 2.06
CA ARG A 103 -6.50 -20.82 2.27
C ARG A 103 -6.54 -19.69 1.24
N TRP A 104 -5.40 -19.08 0.94
CA TRP A 104 -5.30 -17.98 -0.03
C TRP A 104 -5.61 -18.41 -1.45
N THR A 105 -5.15 -19.59 -1.88
CA THR A 105 -5.46 -20.14 -3.21
C THR A 105 -6.96 -20.31 -3.44
N ASN A 106 -7.70 -20.62 -2.37
CA ASN A 106 -9.14 -20.81 -2.41
C ASN A 106 -9.93 -19.53 -2.09
N LEU A 107 -9.28 -18.50 -1.56
CA LEU A 107 -9.93 -17.26 -1.16
C LEU A 107 -10.45 -16.52 -2.40
N LYS A 108 -11.73 -16.12 -2.38
CA LYS A 108 -12.35 -15.32 -3.46
C LYS A 108 -12.65 -13.91 -3.02
N ARG A 109 -12.82 -13.70 -1.73
CA ARG A 109 -13.20 -12.42 -1.14
C ARG A 109 -12.58 -12.25 0.23
N ILE A 110 -12.38 -11.00 0.62
CA ILE A 110 -11.81 -10.64 1.92
C ILE A 110 -12.62 -9.47 2.49
N ALA A 111 -12.85 -9.49 3.80
CA ALA A 111 -13.41 -8.34 4.50
C ALA A 111 -12.28 -7.35 4.78
N LEU A 112 -12.23 -6.27 4.01
CA LEU A 112 -11.32 -5.15 4.24
C LEU A 112 -11.96 -4.19 5.25
N VAL A 113 -11.24 -3.86 6.31
CA VAL A 113 -11.62 -2.84 7.29
C VAL A 113 -10.62 -1.69 7.19
N SER A 114 -11.10 -0.49 6.91
CA SER A 114 -10.31 0.74 6.78
C SER A 114 -10.94 1.90 7.55
N ASN A 115 -10.26 3.05 7.61
CA ASN A 115 -10.77 4.25 8.25
C ASN A 115 -11.67 5.05 7.30
N ILE A 116 -12.72 5.64 7.87
CA ILE A 116 -13.50 6.73 7.27
C ILE A 116 -13.73 7.79 8.35
N GLY A 117 -12.96 8.88 8.31
CA GLY A 117 -12.85 9.82 9.41
C GLY A 117 -12.49 9.13 10.74
N ARG A 118 -13.46 9.09 11.67
CA ARG A 118 -13.30 8.47 13.01
C ARG A 118 -13.92 7.08 13.13
N GLU A 119 -14.53 6.60 12.05
CA GLU A 119 -15.22 5.32 12.02
C GLU A 119 -14.41 4.29 11.23
N LYS A 120 -14.88 3.03 11.30
CA LYS A 120 -14.34 1.94 10.50
C LYS A 120 -15.33 1.58 9.40
N LEU A 121 -14.85 1.53 8.17
CA LEU A 121 -15.60 1.01 7.04
C LEU A 121 -15.20 -0.44 6.81
N MET A 122 -16.17 -1.36 6.85
CA MET A 122 -15.97 -2.75 6.42
C MET A 122 -16.52 -2.94 5.01
N GLN A 123 -15.68 -3.45 4.12
CA GLN A 123 -16.02 -3.76 2.73
C GLN A 123 -15.70 -5.22 2.44
N ASN A 124 -16.64 -5.92 1.82
CA ASN A 124 -16.36 -7.24 1.28
C ASN A 124 -15.83 -7.06 -0.15
N VAL A 125 -14.52 -7.22 -0.37
CA VAL A 125 -13.87 -6.98 -1.68
C VAL A 125 -13.37 -8.28 -2.30
N ALA A 126 -13.20 -8.29 -3.62
CA ALA A 126 -12.64 -9.44 -4.31
C ALA A 126 -11.17 -9.67 -3.88
N PHE A 127 -10.77 -10.93 -3.83
CA PHE A 127 -9.38 -11.33 -3.66
C PHE A 127 -8.93 -12.11 -4.89
N THR A 128 -7.74 -11.78 -5.41
CA THR A 128 -7.11 -12.48 -6.52
C THR A 128 -5.66 -12.81 -6.18
N LEU A 129 -5.15 -13.89 -6.79
CA LEU A 129 -3.72 -14.15 -6.81
C LEU A 129 -3.15 -13.66 -8.13
N GLN A 130 -2.00 -12.98 -8.09
CA GLN A 130 -1.26 -12.65 -9.30
C GLN A 130 -0.74 -13.94 -9.93
N THR A 131 -1.33 -14.32 -11.06
CA THR A 131 -0.76 -15.33 -11.96
C THR A 131 0.27 -14.63 -12.84
N ARG A 132 1.54 -15.04 -12.70
CA ARG A 132 2.60 -14.66 -13.63
C ARG A 132 2.40 -15.30 -14.99
#